data_AF-A0A1J5I714-F1
#
_entry.id   AF-A0A1J5I714-F1
#
_cell.length_a   1.000
_cell.length_b   1.000
_cell.length_c   1.000
_cell.angle_alpha   90.00
_cell.angle_beta   90.00
_cell.angle_gamma   90.00
#
_symmetry.space_group_name_H-M   'P 1'
#
loop_
_entity.id
_entity.type
_entity.pdbx_description
1 polymer ?
#
loop_
_entity_poly.entity_id
_entity_poly.type
_entity_poly.pdbx_seq_one_letter_code
_entity_poly.pdbx_strand_id
1 'polypeptide(L)'
;MAQDVERVEGLSQEELVRLVVDFFHRTMVHHTLWFAEVEHQMGMAKALELLGAVWEKSGAIQMKRLSEAFDFEMENGVPKALAAMPKEKLLLLLGDLGRNWLAGDGVWFQGVEAGYGIWDAKRCNDSCWARFSPFEAWSIRRFLGLPKHPGLPGLKRALGFRLYAGINVQSIVEEGPASLLFRMDNCRVQAARKKKGLEDYPCKSGGLVEYRTFAEQIDPRIRTACIACPPDQHPDDWFCAWRFTL
;
A
#
# COMPACT_ATOMS: atom_id res chain seq x y z
N MET A 1 5.79 33.35 -6.91
CA MET A 1 7.05 33.33 -7.66
C MET A 1 7.30 34.73 -8.18
N ALA A 2 8.50 35.28 -7.97
CA ALA A 2 8.87 36.54 -8.61
C ALA A 2 8.75 36.36 -10.14
N GLN A 3 8.22 37.36 -10.84
CA GLN A 3 7.70 37.21 -12.21
C GLN A 3 8.75 36.90 -13.31
N ASP A 4 10.05 36.81 -12.99
CA ASP A 4 11.13 36.73 -13.99
C ASP A 4 12.20 35.62 -13.74
N VAL A 5 11.89 34.56 -12.98
CA VAL A 5 12.87 33.46 -12.78
C VAL A 5 12.77 32.41 -13.91
N GLU A 6 13.71 32.42 -14.85
CA GLU A 6 13.77 31.45 -15.96
C GLU A 6 14.62 30.20 -15.67
N ARG A 7 15.53 30.26 -14.68
CA ARG A 7 16.45 29.17 -14.32
C ARG A 7 16.51 28.95 -12.81
N VAL A 8 16.86 27.73 -12.39
CA VAL A 8 16.87 27.34 -10.96
C VAL A 8 17.84 28.16 -10.13
N GLU A 9 18.95 28.63 -10.71
CA GLU A 9 19.96 29.47 -10.04
C GLU A 9 19.41 30.85 -9.65
N GLY A 10 18.31 31.29 -10.26
CA GLY A 10 17.63 32.54 -9.90
C GLY A 10 16.66 32.40 -8.72
N LEU A 11 16.46 31.18 -8.20
CA LEU A 11 15.57 30.94 -7.05
C LEU A 11 16.25 31.34 -5.73
N SER A 12 15.45 31.84 -4.80
CA SER A 12 15.89 32.03 -3.42
C SER A 12 16.20 30.69 -2.74
N GLN A 13 16.92 30.72 -1.62
CA GLN A 13 17.22 29.53 -0.81
C GLN A 13 15.94 28.78 -0.42
N GLU A 14 14.88 29.49 -0.03
CA GLU A 14 13.60 28.85 0.34
C GLU A 14 12.94 28.16 -0.86
N GLU A 15 12.95 28.81 -2.01
CA GLU A 15 12.38 28.25 -3.25
C GLU A 15 13.19 27.03 -3.72
N LEU A 16 14.52 27.06 -3.61
CA LEU A 16 15.37 25.89 -3.89
C LEU A 16 15.05 24.72 -2.98
N VAL A 17 14.89 24.94 -1.68
CA VAL A 17 14.51 23.89 -0.72
C VAL A 17 13.16 23.28 -1.08
N ARG A 18 12.17 24.10 -1.44
CA ARG A 18 10.86 23.62 -1.90
C ARG A 18 10.97 22.81 -3.21
N LEU A 19 11.80 23.27 -4.14
CA LEU A 19 12.04 22.57 -5.41
C LEU A 19 12.69 21.20 -5.21
N VAL A 20 13.60 21.07 -4.24
CA VAL A 20 14.20 19.77 -3.88
C VAL A 20 13.12 18.77 -3.43
N VAL A 21 12.22 19.18 -2.54
CA VAL A 21 11.10 18.31 -2.08
C VAL A 21 10.18 17.95 -3.24
N ASP A 22 9.88 18.92 -4.10
CA ASP A 22 9.07 18.69 -5.29
C ASP A 22 9.74 17.71 -6.28
N PHE A 23 11.06 17.76 -6.45
CA PHE A 23 11.78 16.81 -7.30
C PHE A 23 11.73 15.37 -6.76
N PHE A 24 11.71 15.17 -5.45
CA PHE A 24 11.42 13.83 -4.88
C PHE A 24 10.02 13.37 -5.25
N HIS A 25 9.02 14.24 -5.12
CA HIS A 25 7.64 13.92 -5.50
C HIS A 25 7.52 13.56 -6.98
N ARG A 26 8.08 14.37 -7.89
CA ARG A 26 8.11 14.08 -9.34
C ARG A 26 8.80 12.75 -9.64
N THR A 27 9.87 12.42 -8.93
CA THR A 27 10.59 11.15 -9.08
C THR A 27 9.70 9.96 -8.69
N MET A 28 8.99 10.05 -7.57
CA MET A 28 8.04 9.00 -7.13
C MET A 28 6.91 8.82 -8.14
N VAL A 29 6.29 9.91 -8.60
CA VAL A 29 5.21 9.87 -9.61
C VAL A 29 5.72 9.29 -10.92
N HIS A 30 6.88 9.71 -11.40
CA HIS A 30 7.45 9.18 -12.65
C HIS A 30 7.77 7.69 -12.54
N HIS A 31 8.27 7.21 -11.39
CA HIS A 31 8.51 5.79 -11.16
C HIS A 31 7.21 4.97 -11.22
N THR A 32 6.12 5.45 -10.61
CA THR A 32 4.83 4.75 -10.67
C THR A 32 4.18 4.81 -12.06
N LEU A 33 4.36 5.91 -12.80
CA LEU A 33 3.92 6.02 -14.19
C LEU A 33 4.66 5.02 -15.10
N TRP A 34 5.98 4.86 -14.94
CA TRP A 34 6.72 3.81 -15.66
C TRP A 34 6.19 2.42 -15.37
N PHE A 35 5.92 2.11 -14.10
CA PHE A 35 5.33 0.83 -13.74
C PHE A 35 3.94 0.64 -14.38
N ALA A 36 3.08 1.67 -14.33
CA ALA A 36 1.75 1.63 -14.93
C ALA A 36 1.80 1.44 -16.45
N GLU A 37 2.74 2.07 -17.16
CA GLU A 37 2.90 1.87 -18.60
C GLU A 37 3.43 0.48 -18.95
N VAL A 38 4.38 -0.06 -18.18
CA VAL A 38 4.84 -1.43 -18.39
C VAL A 38 3.70 -2.42 -18.12
N GLU A 39 2.89 -2.20 -17.08
CA GLU A 39 1.67 -2.97 -16.83
C GLU A 39 0.71 -2.89 -18.03
N HIS A 40 0.45 -1.68 -18.53
CA HIS A 40 -0.47 -1.45 -19.65
C HIS A 40 -0.01 -2.14 -20.94
N GLN A 41 1.27 -2.02 -21.28
CA GLN A 41 1.84 -2.52 -22.54
C GLN A 41 2.19 -4.02 -22.48
N MET A 42 2.60 -4.54 -21.32
CA MET A 42 3.21 -5.87 -21.20
C MET A 42 2.48 -6.80 -20.23
N GLY A 43 1.49 -6.28 -19.50
CA GLY A 43 0.73 -7.01 -18.48
C GLY A 43 1.40 -7.05 -17.11
N MET A 44 0.58 -7.17 -16.07
CA MET A 44 0.98 -7.15 -14.65
C MET A 44 2.11 -8.12 -14.31
N ALA A 45 2.08 -9.35 -14.82
CA ALA A 45 3.08 -10.37 -14.49
C ALA A 45 4.51 -9.93 -14.90
N LYS A 46 4.67 -9.43 -16.13
CA LYS A 46 5.95 -8.91 -16.63
C LYS A 46 6.34 -7.61 -15.92
N ALA A 47 5.36 -6.74 -15.63
CA ALA A 47 5.61 -5.50 -14.92
C ALA A 47 6.19 -5.73 -13.52
N LEU A 48 5.65 -6.70 -12.76
CA LEU A 48 6.16 -7.06 -11.43
C LEU A 48 7.54 -7.71 -11.47
N GLU A 49 7.80 -8.57 -12.45
CA GLU A 49 9.13 -9.16 -12.67
C GLU A 49 10.19 -8.07 -12.92
N LEU A 50 9.89 -7.16 -13.86
CA LEU A 50 10.76 -6.03 -14.18
C LEU A 50 10.92 -5.08 -12.99
N LEU A 51 9.83 -4.80 -12.25
CA LEU A 51 9.88 -3.94 -11.07
C LEU A 51 10.87 -4.48 -10.04
N GLY A 52 10.91 -5.80 -9.79
CA GLY A 52 11.90 -6.40 -8.89
C GLY A 52 13.34 -6.13 -9.30
N ALA A 53 13.66 -6.26 -10.59
CA ALA A 53 15.00 -6.00 -11.10
C ALA A 53 15.37 -4.51 -11.13
N VAL A 54 14.40 -3.64 -11.42
CA VAL A 54 14.59 -2.19 -11.51
C VAL A 54 14.69 -1.56 -10.12
N TRP A 55 13.79 -1.94 -9.20
CA TRP A 55 13.69 -1.35 -7.86
C TRP A 55 14.99 -1.46 -7.07
N GLU A 56 15.63 -2.64 -7.06
CA GLU A 56 16.90 -2.84 -6.34
C GLU A 56 17.99 -1.90 -6.84
N LYS A 57 18.11 -1.74 -8.16
CA LYS A 57 19.10 -0.85 -8.78
C LYS A 57 18.75 0.61 -8.56
N SER A 58 17.51 1.01 -8.83
CA SER A 58 17.09 2.40 -8.73
C SER A 58 17.10 2.89 -7.28
N GLY A 59 16.68 2.04 -6.34
CA GLY A 59 16.71 2.34 -4.91
C GLY A 59 18.13 2.53 -4.39
N ALA A 60 19.06 1.63 -4.76
CA ALA A 60 20.47 1.76 -4.39
C ALA A 60 21.12 3.05 -4.94
N ILE A 61 20.84 3.42 -6.19
CA ILE A 61 21.34 4.67 -6.79
C ILE A 61 20.79 5.89 -6.05
N GLN A 62 19.48 5.90 -5.75
CA GLN A 62 18.85 7.00 -5.04
C GLN A 62 19.39 7.15 -3.62
N MET A 63 19.49 6.05 -2.87
CA MET A 63 20.01 6.07 -1.50
C MET A 63 21.48 6.50 -1.44
N LYS A 64 22.31 6.05 -2.39
CA LYS A 64 23.71 6.50 -2.48
C LYS A 64 23.81 8.02 -2.72
N ARG A 65 23.02 8.57 -3.64
CA ARG A 65 23.03 10.01 -3.91
C ARG A 65 22.53 10.81 -2.70
N LEU A 66 21.50 10.30 -2.01
CA LEU A 66 21.00 10.89 -0.77
C LEU A 66 22.05 10.85 0.34
N SER A 67 22.77 9.73 0.50
CA SER A 67 23.81 9.60 1.51
C SER A 67 24.95 10.58 1.28
N GLU A 68 25.34 10.79 0.02
CA GLU A 68 26.36 11.77 -0.36
C GLU A 68 25.87 13.22 -0.14
N ALA A 69 24.60 13.51 -0.45
CA ALA A 69 24.04 14.85 -0.31
C ALA A 69 23.76 15.27 1.14
N PHE A 70 23.38 14.31 2.00
CA PHE A 70 23.00 14.56 3.40
C PHE A 70 24.03 14.03 4.42
N ASP A 71 25.18 13.55 3.95
CA ASP A 71 26.31 13.06 4.75
C ASP A 71 25.91 12.03 5.82
N PHE A 72 25.22 10.96 5.40
CA PHE A 72 24.90 9.83 6.28
C PHE A 72 25.50 8.52 5.78
N GLU A 73 25.87 7.64 6.71
CA GLU A 73 26.48 6.35 6.37
C GLU A 73 25.43 5.32 5.90
N MET A 74 25.84 4.50 4.93
CA MET A 74 25.09 3.34 4.44
C MET A 74 25.72 2.04 4.94
N GLU A 75 24.91 1.06 5.28
CA GLU A 75 25.33 -0.30 5.67
C GLU A 75 24.41 -1.32 5.00
N ASN A 76 24.97 -2.30 4.28
CA ASN A 76 24.20 -3.36 3.60
C ASN A 76 23.01 -2.88 2.75
N GLY A 77 23.17 -1.72 2.08
CA GLY A 77 22.15 -1.16 1.20
C GLY A 77 21.06 -0.33 1.89
N VAL A 78 21.14 -0.11 3.20
CA VAL A 78 20.22 0.76 3.97
C VAL A 78 20.99 1.81 4.78
N PRO A 79 20.36 2.91 5.23
CA PRO A 79 21.01 3.87 6.12
C PRO A 79 21.45 3.19 7.43
N LYS A 80 22.69 3.40 7.86
CA LYS A 80 23.24 2.83 9.11
C LYS A 80 22.41 3.22 10.33
N ALA A 81 21.87 4.44 10.34
CA ALA A 81 20.94 4.90 11.38
C ALA A 81 19.67 4.05 11.48
N LEU A 82 19.16 3.54 10.35
CA LEU A 82 18.02 2.62 10.33
C LEU A 82 18.44 1.21 10.78
N ALA A 83 19.61 0.74 10.34
CA ALA A 83 20.13 -0.57 10.74
C ALA A 83 20.41 -0.67 12.25
N ALA A 84 20.88 0.42 12.87
CA ALA A 84 21.16 0.51 14.29
C ALA A 84 19.91 0.79 15.16
N MET A 85 18.73 0.94 14.54
CA MET A 85 17.51 1.30 15.27
C MET A 85 16.98 0.10 16.09
N PRO A 86 16.62 0.30 17.38
CA PRO A 86 15.98 -0.74 18.17
C PRO A 86 14.71 -1.29 17.51
N LYS A 87 14.45 -2.59 17.70
CA LYS A 87 13.31 -3.29 17.11
C LYS A 87 11.98 -2.59 17.38
N GLU A 88 11.77 -2.12 18.59
CA GLU A 88 10.52 -1.46 19.00
C GLU A 88 10.30 -0.15 18.22
N LYS A 89 11.37 0.60 17.95
CA LYS A 89 11.31 1.82 17.12
C LYS A 89 11.06 1.51 15.65
N LEU A 90 11.63 0.42 15.12
CA LEU A 90 11.34 -0.05 13.76
C LEU A 90 9.87 -0.43 13.61
N LEU A 91 9.29 -1.12 14.59
CA LEU A 91 7.86 -1.48 14.59
C LEU A 91 6.96 -0.23 14.64
N LEU A 92 7.31 0.76 15.47
CA LEU A 92 6.59 2.04 15.50
C LEU A 92 6.67 2.77 14.16
N LEU A 93 7.87 2.83 13.56
CA LEU A 93 8.09 3.46 12.26
C LEU A 93 7.27 2.78 11.15
N LEU A 94 7.22 1.44 11.11
CA LEU A 94 6.36 0.71 10.17
C LEU A 94 4.89 1.08 10.34
N GLY A 95 4.43 1.21 11.59
CA GLY A 95 3.07 1.69 11.89
C GLY A 95 2.82 3.13 11.42
N ASP A 96 3.79 4.03 11.58
CA ASP A 96 3.70 5.42 11.08
C ASP A 96 3.67 5.47 9.55
N LEU A 97 4.49 4.66 8.88
CA LEU A 97 4.47 4.54 7.42
C LEU A 97 3.11 4.03 6.92
N GLY A 98 2.53 3.02 7.59
CA GLY A 98 1.17 2.56 7.29
C GLY A 98 0.10 3.64 7.51
N ARG A 99 0.22 4.45 8.57
CA ARG A 99 -0.69 5.59 8.82
C ARG A 99 -0.57 6.66 7.74
N ASN A 100 0.65 6.98 7.32
CA ASN A 100 0.92 7.97 6.27
C ASN A 100 0.36 7.50 4.93
N TRP A 101 0.55 6.23 4.58
CA TRP A 101 -0.05 5.63 3.39
C TRP A 101 -1.58 5.75 3.40
N LEU A 102 -2.24 5.36 4.50
CA LEU A 102 -3.70 5.45 4.61
C LEU A 102 -4.20 6.90 4.55
N ALA A 103 -3.46 7.84 5.14
CA ALA A 103 -3.79 9.27 5.04
C ALA A 103 -3.68 9.76 3.60
N GLY A 104 -2.65 9.35 2.85
CA GLY A 104 -2.48 9.66 1.44
C GLY A 104 -3.63 9.12 0.59
N ASP A 105 -4.05 7.87 0.82
CA ASP A 105 -5.21 7.26 0.15
C ASP A 105 -6.49 8.08 0.40
N GLY A 106 -6.73 8.47 1.65
CA GLY A 106 -7.86 9.31 2.03
C GLY A 106 -7.83 10.73 1.41
N VAL A 107 -6.65 11.35 1.31
CA VAL A 107 -6.49 12.67 0.67
C VAL A 107 -6.78 12.61 -0.83
N TRP A 108 -6.32 11.56 -1.52
CA TRP A 108 -6.68 11.34 -2.93
C TRP A 108 -8.18 11.13 -3.10
N PHE A 109 -8.78 10.28 -2.27
CA PHE A 109 -10.22 10.02 -2.30
C PHE A 109 -11.02 11.32 -2.15
N GLN A 110 -10.70 12.12 -1.12
CA GLN A 110 -11.37 13.39 -0.84
C GLN A 110 -11.16 14.42 -1.95
N GLY A 111 -9.97 14.46 -2.54
CA GLY A 111 -9.66 15.36 -3.66
C GLY A 111 -10.53 15.06 -4.88
N VAL A 112 -10.68 13.78 -5.25
CA VAL A 112 -11.55 13.37 -6.37
C VAL A 112 -13.01 13.57 -6.00
N GLU A 113 -13.43 13.22 -4.79
CA GLU A 113 -14.81 13.38 -4.33
C GLU A 113 -15.24 14.84 -4.36
N ALA A 114 -14.39 15.77 -3.91
CA ALA A 114 -14.67 17.20 -3.91
C ALA A 114 -14.83 17.78 -5.33
N GLY A 115 -14.09 17.25 -6.32
CA GLY A 115 -14.14 17.73 -7.70
C GLY A 115 -15.20 17.04 -8.58
N TYR A 116 -15.46 15.76 -8.34
CA TYR A 116 -16.19 14.88 -9.27
C TYR A 116 -17.25 13.98 -8.59
N GLY A 117 -17.34 14.00 -7.26
CA GLY A 117 -18.32 13.24 -6.50
C GLY A 117 -17.87 11.82 -6.10
N ILE A 118 -18.66 11.21 -5.22
CA ILE A 118 -18.30 9.95 -4.54
C ILE A 118 -18.13 8.76 -5.49
N TRP A 119 -18.88 8.71 -6.59
CA TRP A 119 -18.81 7.59 -7.53
C TRP A 119 -17.52 7.59 -8.35
N ASP A 120 -17.02 8.77 -8.72
CA ASP A 120 -15.71 8.93 -9.35
C ASP A 120 -14.59 8.59 -8.37
N ALA A 121 -14.65 9.11 -7.14
CA ALA A 121 -13.68 8.79 -6.10
C ALA A 121 -13.60 7.27 -5.84
N LYS A 122 -14.75 6.62 -5.71
CA LYS A 122 -14.86 5.18 -5.52
C LYS A 122 -14.35 4.39 -6.71
N ARG A 123 -14.66 4.80 -7.94
CA ARG A 123 -14.14 4.14 -9.16
C ARG A 123 -12.62 4.25 -9.24
N CYS A 124 -12.05 5.42 -8.95
CA CYS A 124 -10.61 5.62 -8.89
C CYS A 124 -9.96 4.77 -7.80
N ASN A 125 -10.53 4.77 -6.59
CA ASN A 125 -10.09 3.94 -5.48
C ASN A 125 -10.09 2.44 -5.82
N ASP A 126 -11.22 1.92 -6.29
CA ASP A 126 -11.36 0.49 -6.61
C ASP A 126 -10.37 0.07 -7.71
N SER A 127 -10.14 0.94 -8.70
CA SER A 127 -9.18 0.72 -9.78
C SER A 127 -7.72 0.84 -9.32
N CYS A 128 -7.44 1.64 -8.29
CA CYS A 128 -6.13 1.70 -7.64
C CYS A 128 -5.85 0.40 -6.90
N TRP A 129 -6.82 -0.07 -6.10
CA TRP A 129 -6.73 -1.33 -5.36
C TRP A 129 -6.55 -2.55 -6.27
N ALA A 130 -7.17 -2.56 -7.45
CA ALA A 130 -6.98 -3.60 -8.46
C ALA A 130 -5.51 -3.79 -8.90
N ARG A 131 -4.69 -2.74 -8.79
CA ARG A 131 -3.26 -2.74 -9.16
C ARG A 131 -2.37 -2.87 -7.94
N PHE A 132 -2.69 -2.13 -6.88
CA PHE A 132 -1.90 -2.10 -5.66
C PHE A 132 -1.92 -3.43 -4.90
N SER A 133 -3.07 -4.09 -4.81
CA SER A 133 -3.21 -5.36 -4.07
C SER A 133 -2.32 -6.49 -4.64
N PRO A 134 -2.29 -6.75 -5.97
CA PRO A 134 -1.31 -7.66 -6.57
C PRO A 134 0.15 -7.26 -6.33
N PHE A 135 0.47 -5.97 -6.44
CA PHE A 135 1.82 -5.48 -6.17
C PHE A 135 2.23 -5.75 -4.71
N GLU A 136 1.36 -5.43 -3.75
CA GLU A 136 1.60 -5.65 -2.33
C GLU A 136 1.80 -7.14 -2.03
N ALA A 137 0.94 -8.01 -2.54
CA ALA A 137 1.07 -9.46 -2.42
C ALA A 137 2.39 -9.96 -3.01
N TRP A 138 2.77 -9.50 -4.21
CA TRP A 138 4.05 -9.85 -4.84
C TRP A 138 5.25 -9.42 -3.99
N SER A 139 5.23 -8.20 -3.47
CA SER A 139 6.29 -7.64 -2.63
C SER A 139 6.44 -8.45 -1.33
N ILE A 140 5.33 -8.76 -0.67
CA ILE A 140 5.30 -9.57 0.56
C ILE A 140 5.80 -10.99 0.28
N ARG A 141 5.42 -11.63 -0.83
CA ARG A 141 5.91 -12.97 -1.19
C ARG A 141 7.42 -12.99 -1.35
N ARG A 142 7.99 -11.98 -2.01
CA ARG A 142 9.45 -11.84 -2.18
C ARG A 142 10.12 -11.66 -0.81
N PHE A 143 9.58 -10.78 0.03
CA PHE A 143 10.11 -10.53 1.37
C PHE A 143 10.08 -11.77 2.28
N LEU A 144 9.00 -12.54 2.24
CA LEU A 144 8.81 -13.73 3.07
C LEU A 144 9.42 -15.02 2.49
N GLY A 145 9.94 -14.98 1.27
CA GLY A 145 10.44 -16.15 0.56
C GLY A 145 9.37 -17.23 0.33
N LEU A 146 8.13 -16.83 0.02
CA LEU A 146 7.04 -17.80 -0.17
C LEU A 146 7.22 -18.60 -1.48
N PRO A 147 6.92 -19.92 -1.48
CA PRO A 147 6.97 -20.73 -2.69
C PRO A 147 5.92 -20.30 -3.72
N LYS A 148 5.94 -20.92 -4.91
CA LYS A 148 4.99 -20.64 -5.99
C LYS A 148 3.52 -20.89 -5.60
N HIS A 149 3.28 -21.90 -4.78
CA HIS A 149 1.95 -22.35 -4.35
C HIS A 149 1.90 -22.52 -2.84
N PRO A 150 1.93 -21.42 -2.07
CA PRO A 150 2.10 -21.46 -0.63
C PRO A 150 0.79 -21.81 0.12
N GLY A 151 -0.35 -21.89 -0.58
CA GLY A 151 -1.65 -22.24 -0.02
C GLY A 151 -2.15 -21.28 1.07
N LEU A 152 -3.16 -21.73 1.81
CA LEU A 152 -3.75 -20.99 2.94
C LEU A 152 -2.73 -20.65 4.06
N PRO A 153 -1.75 -21.51 4.41
CA PRO A 153 -0.72 -21.13 5.38
C PRO A 153 0.15 -19.96 4.89
N GLY A 154 0.44 -19.91 3.59
CA GLY A 154 1.11 -18.79 2.94
C GLY A 154 0.31 -17.50 3.01
N LEU A 155 -0.98 -17.58 2.66
CA LEU A 155 -1.90 -16.45 2.74
C LEU A 155 -2.02 -15.90 4.17
N LYS A 156 -2.20 -16.78 5.16
CA LYS A 156 -2.26 -16.40 6.58
C LYS A 156 -1.03 -15.60 7.01
N ARG A 157 0.17 -16.04 6.61
CA ARG A 157 1.41 -15.30 6.86
C ARG A 157 1.40 -13.96 6.14
N ALA A 158 1.10 -13.94 4.84
CA ALA A 158 1.16 -12.74 4.02
C ALA A 158 0.20 -11.62 4.49
N LEU A 159 -0.99 -11.97 4.97
CA LEU A 159 -1.96 -11.01 5.52
C LEU A 159 -1.38 -10.17 6.67
N GLY A 160 -0.48 -10.75 7.47
CA GLY A 160 0.18 -10.05 8.58
C GLY A 160 1.27 -9.05 8.16
N PHE A 161 1.62 -8.96 6.87
CA PHE A 161 2.66 -8.08 6.33
C PHE A 161 2.11 -6.98 5.43
N ARG A 162 0.78 -6.85 5.31
CA ARG A 162 0.14 -5.77 4.57
C ARG A 162 0.36 -4.43 5.26
N LEU A 163 0.37 -3.32 4.52
CA LEU A 163 0.59 -1.97 5.07
C LEU A 163 -0.41 -1.64 6.18
N TYR A 164 -1.66 -2.06 6.01
CA TYR A 164 -2.68 -1.79 7.03
C TYR A 164 -2.61 -2.78 8.23
N ALA A 165 -1.82 -3.85 8.17
CA ALA A 165 -1.72 -4.84 9.24
C ALA A 165 -1.26 -4.22 10.57
N GLY A 166 -0.41 -3.19 10.51
CA GLY A 166 0.07 -2.45 11.68
C GLY A 166 -0.82 -1.33 12.17
N ILE A 167 -1.94 -1.03 11.49
CA ILE A 167 -2.81 0.13 11.82
C ILE A 167 -4.27 -0.24 12.10
N ASN A 168 -4.67 -1.47 11.78
CA ASN A 168 -5.98 -2.04 12.04
C ASN A 168 -5.88 -3.22 13.02
N VAL A 169 -6.99 -3.60 13.65
CA VAL A 169 -7.08 -4.84 14.44
C VAL A 169 -7.73 -5.92 13.58
N GLN A 170 -7.11 -7.09 13.52
CA GLN A 170 -7.50 -8.19 12.64
C GLN A 170 -7.39 -9.53 13.36
N SER A 171 -8.29 -10.43 13.01
CA SER A 171 -8.27 -11.82 13.47
C SER A 171 -8.39 -12.78 12.31
N ILE A 172 -7.89 -14.00 12.52
CA ILE A 172 -8.05 -15.12 11.59
C ILE A 172 -8.65 -16.28 12.37
N VAL A 173 -9.79 -16.76 11.91
CA VAL A 173 -10.46 -17.96 12.41
C VAL A 173 -10.20 -19.09 11.42
N GLU A 174 -9.55 -20.16 11.88
CA GLU A 174 -9.37 -21.37 11.07
C GLU A 174 -10.66 -22.18 11.09
N GLU A 175 -11.27 -22.38 9.91
CA GLU A 175 -12.51 -23.14 9.75
C GLU A 175 -12.23 -24.60 9.32
N GLY A 176 -10.94 -24.97 9.23
CA GLY A 176 -10.47 -26.30 8.83
C GLY A 176 -9.22 -26.22 7.93
N PRO A 177 -8.76 -27.35 7.36
CA PRO A 177 -7.56 -27.39 6.53
C PRO A 177 -7.70 -26.69 5.17
N ALA A 178 -8.94 -26.49 4.69
CA ALA A 178 -9.25 -25.92 3.37
C ALA A 178 -10.00 -24.57 3.44
N SER A 179 -10.14 -23.98 4.63
CA SER A 179 -10.82 -22.69 4.80
C SER A 179 -10.24 -21.88 5.97
N LEU A 180 -10.05 -20.58 5.75
CA LEU A 180 -9.84 -19.61 6.83
C LEU A 180 -10.73 -18.38 6.63
N LEU A 181 -11.18 -17.81 7.74
CA LEU A 181 -11.96 -16.60 7.79
C LEU A 181 -11.08 -15.47 8.36
N PHE A 182 -10.80 -14.48 7.54
CA PHE A 182 -10.13 -13.24 7.93
C PHE A 182 -11.17 -12.20 8.34
N ARG A 183 -10.96 -11.53 9.47
CA ARG A 183 -11.83 -10.47 9.98
C ARG A 183 -11.05 -9.19 10.20
N MET A 184 -11.69 -8.08 9.86
CA MET A 184 -11.25 -6.74 10.20
C MET A 184 -12.00 -6.28 11.44
N ASP A 185 -11.53 -6.71 12.60
CA ASP A 185 -12.14 -6.45 13.91
C ASP A 185 -12.26 -4.93 14.17
N ASN A 186 -11.23 -4.17 13.80
CA ASN A 186 -11.27 -2.71 13.87
C ASN A 186 -10.56 -2.07 12.67
N CYS A 187 -11.36 -1.52 11.75
CA CYS A 187 -10.87 -0.75 10.60
C CYS A 187 -10.72 0.71 11.00
N ARG A 188 -9.50 1.27 10.87
CA ARG A 188 -9.21 2.67 11.20
C ARG A 188 -10.11 3.68 10.45
N VAL A 189 -10.44 3.40 9.19
CA VAL A 189 -11.33 4.25 8.39
C VAL A 189 -12.75 4.26 8.98
N GLN A 190 -13.33 3.07 9.19
CA GLN A 190 -14.69 2.97 9.73
C GLN A 190 -14.78 3.49 11.17
N ALA A 191 -13.80 3.19 12.01
CA ALA A 191 -13.71 3.74 13.36
C ALA A 191 -13.66 5.28 13.37
N ALA A 192 -12.89 5.88 12.45
CA ALA A 192 -12.84 7.34 12.31
C ALA A 192 -14.18 7.93 11.85
N ARG A 193 -14.93 7.22 10.99
CA ARG A 193 -16.28 7.63 10.55
C ARG A 193 -17.30 7.52 11.68
N LYS A 194 -17.33 6.38 12.38
CA LYS A 194 -18.18 6.16 13.56
C LYS A 194 -17.96 7.22 14.64
N LYS A 195 -16.71 7.60 14.91
CA LYS A 195 -16.38 8.71 15.84
C LYS A 195 -16.96 10.06 15.41
N LYS A 196 -17.15 10.28 14.11
CA LYS A 196 -17.75 11.50 13.54
C LYS A 196 -19.27 11.39 13.37
N GLY A 197 -19.90 10.30 13.82
CA GLY A 197 -21.33 10.07 13.61
C GLY A 197 -21.71 9.85 12.15
N LEU A 198 -20.74 9.46 11.30
CA LEU A 198 -20.97 9.15 9.89
C LEU A 198 -21.29 7.66 9.74
N GLU A 199 -22.15 7.34 8.78
CA GLU A 199 -22.38 5.95 8.34
C GLU A 199 -21.08 5.31 7.85
N ASP A 200 -21.02 3.98 7.91
CA ASP A 200 -19.89 3.23 7.38
C ASP A 200 -19.67 3.51 5.89
N TYR A 201 -18.41 3.66 5.51
CA TYR A 201 -18.04 3.85 4.12
C TYR A 201 -18.32 2.56 3.32
N PRO A 202 -19.03 2.62 2.18
CA PRO A 202 -19.41 1.45 1.39
C PRO A 202 -18.21 0.84 0.62
N CYS A 203 -17.26 0.24 1.34
CA CYS A 203 -15.99 -0.29 0.82
C CYS A 203 -16.06 -1.68 0.17
N LYS A 204 -17.23 -2.34 0.15
CA LYS A 204 -17.38 -3.71 -0.36
C LYS A 204 -16.84 -3.92 -1.77
N SER A 205 -17.05 -2.99 -2.68
CA SER A 205 -16.57 -3.11 -4.07
C SER A 205 -15.05 -3.11 -4.16
N GLY A 206 -14.39 -2.21 -3.43
CA GLY A 206 -12.93 -2.17 -3.31
C GLY A 206 -12.42 -3.46 -2.67
N GLY A 207 -13.04 -3.88 -1.55
CA GLY A 207 -12.68 -5.12 -0.87
C GLY A 207 -12.81 -6.37 -1.74
N LEU A 208 -13.85 -6.46 -2.58
CA LEU A 208 -14.06 -7.60 -3.49
C LEU A 208 -12.91 -7.74 -4.48
N VAL A 209 -12.38 -6.62 -4.97
CA VAL A 209 -11.21 -6.60 -5.83
C VAL A 209 -9.97 -6.90 -4.99
N GLU A 210 -9.72 -6.10 -3.97
CA GLU A 210 -8.53 -6.13 -3.12
C GLU A 210 -8.24 -7.53 -2.56
N TYR A 211 -9.16 -8.13 -1.82
CA TYR A 211 -8.91 -9.40 -1.13
C TYR A 211 -8.80 -10.57 -2.10
N ARG A 212 -9.59 -10.54 -3.19
CA ARG A 212 -9.51 -11.56 -4.23
C ARG A 212 -8.17 -11.51 -4.94
N THR A 213 -7.78 -10.35 -5.46
CA THR A 213 -6.54 -10.22 -6.23
C THR A 213 -5.31 -10.43 -5.34
N PHE A 214 -5.38 -10.03 -4.06
CA PHE A 214 -4.32 -10.32 -3.09
C PHE A 214 -4.13 -11.83 -2.94
N ALA A 215 -5.22 -12.56 -2.65
CA ALA A 215 -5.16 -14.00 -2.42
C ALA A 215 -4.76 -14.78 -3.67
N GLU A 216 -5.29 -14.44 -4.84
CA GLU A 216 -4.92 -15.04 -6.13
C GLU A 216 -3.43 -14.79 -6.46
N GLN A 217 -2.89 -13.63 -6.08
CA GLN A 217 -1.47 -13.33 -6.26
C GLN A 217 -0.56 -14.08 -5.28
N ILE A 218 -1.07 -14.42 -4.08
CA ILE A 218 -0.40 -15.34 -3.14
C ILE A 218 -0.39 -16.77 -3.68
N ASP A 219 -1.57 -17.30 -4.05
CA ASP A 219 -1.73 -18.60 -4.69
C ASP A 219 -2.98 -18.56 -5.61
N PRO A 220 -2.83 -18.75 -6.92
CA PRO A 220 -3.93 -18.58 -7.89
C PRO A 220 -5.08 -19.59 -7.73
N ARG A 221 -4.88 -20.62 -6.91
CA ARG A 221 -5.90 -21.62 -6.59
C ARG A 221 -6.87 -21.16 -5.50
N ILE A 222 -6.48 -20.16 -4.70
CA ILE A 222 -7.33 -19.67 -3.62
C ILE A 222 -8.58 -19.00 -4.21
N ARG A 223 -9.72 -19.18 -3.54
CA ARG A 223 -10.98 -18.50 -3.83
C ARG A 223 -11.36 -17.64 -2.64
N THR A 224 -11.92 -16.46 -2.93
CA THR A 224 -12.29 -15.46 -1.93
C THR A 224 -13.79 -15.25 -1.96
N ALA A 225 -14.44 -15.29 -0.80
CA ALA A 225 -15.84 -14.95 -0.63
C ALA A 225 -15.99 -13.84 0.42
N CYS A 226 -16.77 -12.81 0.10
CA CYS A 226 -17.16 -11.77 1.05
C CYS A 226 -18.26 -12.34 1.95
N ILE A 227 -18.06 -12.28 3.28
CA ILE A 227 -19.09 -12.68 4.25
C ILE A 227 -19.97 -11.49 4.58
N ALA A 228 -19.36 -10.37 4.93
CA ALA A 228 -19.98 -9.06 4.95
C ALA A 228 -18.91 -7.98 4.85
N CYS A 229 -19.26 -6.87 4.22
CA CYS A 229 -18.45 -5.67 4.15
C CYS A 229 -19.41 -4.50 3.88
N PRO A 230 -19.26 -3.33 4.53
CA PRO A 230 -20.11 -2.18 4.29
C PRO A 230 -20.29 -1.88 2.80
N PRO A 231 -21.53 -1.66 2.33
CA PRO A 231 -22.72 -1.33 3.12
C PRO A 231 -23.55 -2.55 3.61
N ASP A 232 -23.03 -3.77 3.49
CA ASP A 232 -23.71 -4.93 4.10
C ASP A 232 -23.84 -4.74 5.61
N GLN A 233 -24.89 -5.30 6.19
CA GLN A 233 -24.98 -5.42 7.64
C GLN A 233 -23.87 -6.33 8.16
N HIS A 234 -23.23 -5.91 9.23
CA HIS A 234 -22.23 -6.66 9.95
C HIS A 234 -22.47 -6.54 11.47
N PRO A 235 -22.01 -7.51 12.27
CA PRO A 235 -22.10 -7.43 13.72
C PRO A 235 -21.16 -6.35 14.29
N ASP A 236 -21.28 -6.09 15.59
CA ASP A 236 -20.49 -5.07 16.29
C ASP A 236 -19.00 -5.45 16.49
N ASP A 237 -18.65 -6.74 16.37
CA ASP A 237 -17.32 -7.27 16.67
C ASP A 237 -16.31 -7.13 15.52
N TRP A 238 -16.76 -6.89 14.28
CA TRP A 238 -15.89 -6.64 13.13
C TRP A 238 -16.62 -5.87 12.03
N PHE A 239 -15.85 -5.13 11.21
CA PHE A 239 -16.40 -4.35 10.09
C PHE A 239 -16.53 -5.16 8.80
N CYS A 240 -15.55 -5.99 8.48
CA CYS A 240 -15.64 -6.86 7.31
C CYS A 240 -15.00 -8.22 7.56
N ALA A 241 -15.50 -9.23 6.84
CA ALA A 241 -15.02 -10.59 6.94
C ALA A 241 -14.94 -11.27 5.56
N TRP A 242 -13.85 -11.98 5.34
CA TRP A 242 -13.49 -12.57 4.06
C TRP A 242 -13.06 -14.01 4.27
N ARG A 243 -13.76 -14.94 3.60
CA ARG A 243 -13.42 -16.35 3.61
C ARG A 243 -12.50 -16.67 2.44
N PHE A 244 -11.44 -17.40 2.72
CA PHE A 244 -10.51 -17.92 1.74
C PHE A 244 -10.54 -19.44 1.75
N THR A 245 -10.72 -20.04 0.59
CA THR A 245 -10.73 -21.49 0.42
C THR A 245 -9.70 -21.93 -0.61
N LEU A 246 -9.24 -23.18 -0.51
CA LEU A 246 -8.29 -23.80 -1.43
C LEU A 246 -8.80 -25.15 -1.90
#